data_AF-Q21A96-F1
#
_entry.id   AF-Q21A96-F1
#
_cell.length_a   1.000
_cell.length_b   1.000
_cell.length_c   1.000
_cell.angle_alpha   90.00
_cell.angle_beta   90.00
_cell.angle_gamma   90.00
#
_symmetry.space_group_name_H-M   'P 1'
#
loop_
_entity.id
_entity.type
_entity.pdbx_description
1 polymer ?
#
loop_
_entity_poly.entity_id
_entity_poly.type
_entity_poly.pdbx_seq_one_letter_code
_entity_poly.pdbx_strand_id
1 'polypeptide(L)'
;MMSTDLKSWAEKFAAELTVDGERVPFERVLAHHLDEITKLRATSRLTWRSMASLLARAGARRGDGGPISADQLRAGYARLARREEAGASPAPRSSP
;
A
#
# COMPACT_ATOMS: atom_id res chain seq x y z
N MET A 1 -8.40 19.01 -8.47
CA MET A 1 -8.54 17.74 -9.21
C MET A 1 -7.91 16.56 -8.44
N MET A 2 -6.68 16.67 -7.90
CA MET A 2 -6.00 15.56 -7.18
C MET A 2 -6.71 14.96 -5.95
N SER A 3 -7.58 15.69 -5.23
CA SER A 3 -8.30 15.12 -4.08
C SER A 3 -9.28 14.00 -4.48
N THR A 4 -9.78 14.01 -5.71
CA THR A 4 -10.75 13.01 -6.18
C THR A 4 -10.05 11.68 -6.47
N ASP A 5 -8.92 11.72 -7.17
CA ASP A 5 -8.12 10.52 -7.51
C ASP A 5 -7.65 9.80 -6.24
N LEU A 6 -7.20 10.58 -5.25
CA LEU A 6 -6.73 10.02 -3.99
C LEU A 6 -7.87 9.41 -3.15
N LYS A 7 -9.07 10.00 -3.20
CA LYS A 7 -10.25 9.45 -2.54
C LYS A 7 -10.68 8.14 -3.20
N SER A 8 -10.76 8.11 -4.53
CA SER A 8 -11.11 6.91 -5.29
C SER A 8 -10.09 5.79 -5.10
N TRP A 9 -8.80 6.12 -5.01
CA TRP A 9 -7.77 5.15 -4.65
C TRP A 9 -8.01 4.56 -3.25
N ALA A 10 -8.27 5.39 -2.24
CA ALA A 10 -8.49 4.92 -0.87
C ALA A 10 -9.74 4.03 -0.74
N GLU A 11 -10.80 4.33 -1.48
CA GLU A 11 -12.03 3.53 -1.54
C GLU A 11 -11.77 2.16 -2.21
N LYS A 12 -11.04 2.12 -3.32
CA LYS A 12 -10.63 0.86 -3.97
C LYS A 12 -9.77 0.01 -3.04
N PHE A 13 -8.78 0.62 -2.40
CA PHE A 13 -7.92 -0.06 -1.42
C PHE A 13 -8.75 -0.66 -0.28
N ALA A 14 -9.71 0.09 0.25
CA ALA A 14 -10.59 -0.39 1.31
C ALA A 14 -11.47 -1.57 0.85
N ALA A 15 -12.02 -1.50 -0.37
CA ALA A 15 -12.80 -2.58 -0.95
C ALA A 15 -11.95 -3.85 -1.15
N GLU A 16 -10.71 -3.72 -1.61
CA GLU A 16 -9.84 -4.88 -1.85
C GLU A 16 -9.33 -5.56 -0.57
N LEU A 17 -9.42 -4.91 0.59
CA LEU A 17 -9.15 -5.57 1.88
C LEU A 17 -10.24 -6.60 2.24
N THR A 18 -11.41 -6.51 1.63
CA THR A 18 -12.55 -7.40 1.86
C THR A 18 -13.22 -7.75 0.53
N VAL A 19 -12.92 -8.92 -0.03
CA VAL A 19 -13.50 -9.39 -1.29
C VAL A 19 -14.47 -10.53 -0.97
N ASP A 20 -15.73 -10.43 -1.39
CA ASP A 20 -16.78 -11.44 -1.15
C ASP A 20 -16.97 -11.82 0.33
N GLY A 21 -16.71 -10.87 1.25
CA GLY A 21 -16.75 -11.10 2.70
C GLY A 21 -15.50 -11.77 3.26
N GLU A 22 -14.58 -12.22 2.40
CA GLU A 22 -13.29 -12.77 2.77
C GLU A 22 -12.24 -11.68 2.95
N ARG A 23 -11.38 -11.87 3.95
CA ARG A 23 -10.37 -10.87 4.29
C ARG A 23 -9.10 -11.08 3.50
N VAL A 24 -8.71 -10.08 2.72
CA VAL A 24 -7.45 -10.10 1.98
C VAL A 24 -6.31 -9.58 2.85
N PRO A 25 -5.14 -10.26 2.89
CA PRO A 25 -3.99 -9.78 3.62
C PRO A 25 -3.56 -8.38 3.17
N PHE A 26 -3.33 -7.49 4.13
CA PHE A 26 -2.92 -6.10 3.87
C PHE A 26 -1.71 -5.99 2.94
N GLU A 27 -0.70 -6.84 3.11
CA GLU A 27 0.50 -6.83 2.27
C GLU A 27 0.20 -7.18 0.81
N ARG A 28 -0.81 -8.00 0.55
CA ARG A 28 -1.23 -8.37 -0.80
C ARG A 28 -1.93 -7.22 -1.51
N VAL A 29 -2.85 -6.55 -0.83
CA VAL A 29 -3.50 -5.32 -1.34
C VAL A 29 -2.45 -4.22 -1.53
N LEU A 30 -1.53 -4.06 -0.57
CA LEU A 30 -0.47 -3.06 -0.68
C LEU A 30 0.48 -3.32 -1.86
N ALA A 31 0.79 -4.58 -2.15
CA ALA A 31 1.58 -4.96 -3.32
C ALA A 31 0.85 -4.64 -4.63
N HIS A 32 -0.46 -4.90 -4.70
CA HIS A 32 -1.27 -4.57 -5.88
C HIS A 32 -1.29 -3.06 -6.16
N HIS A 33 -1.27 -2.24 -5.12
CA HIS A 33 -1.30 -0.77 -5.20
C HIS A 33 0.08 -0.10 -5.17
N LEU A 34 1.18 -0.87 -5.21
CA LEU A 34 2.53 -0.37 -4.96
C LEU A 34 2.96 0.71 -5.97
N ASP A 35 2.71 0.47 -7.25
CA ASP A 35 3.01 1.41 -8.34
C ASP A 35 2.23 2.72 -8.20
N GLU A 36 0.95 2.63 -7.85
CA GLU A 36 0.07 3.80 -7.71
C GLU A 36 0.48 4.64 -6.49
N ILE A 37 0.81 3.99 -5.37
CA ILE A 37 1.37 4.66 -4.18
C ILE A 37 2.69 5.36 -4.54
N THR A 38 3.56 4.71 -5.31
CA THR A 38 4.84 5.29 -5.74
C THR A 38 4.62 6.53 -6.61
N LYS A 39 3.72 6.47 -7.59
CA LYS A 39 3.35 7.60 -8.44
C LYS A 39 2.72 8.75 -7.64
N LEU A 40 1.79 8.45 -6.73
CA LEU A 40 1.16 9.45 -5.86
C LEU A 40 2.19 10.15 -4.96
N ARG A 41 3.18 9.41 -4.44
CA ARG A 41 4.26 9.97 -3.63
C ARG A 41 5.28 10.77 -4.43
N ALA A 42 5.52 10.40 -5.69
CA ALA A 42 6.43 11.14 -6.57
C ALA A 42 5.81 12.46 -7.07
N THR A 43 4.50 12.47 -7.30
CA THR A 43 3.76 13.61 -7.88
C THR A 43 3.16 14.55 -6.84
N SER A 44 2.93 14.08 -5.61
CA SER A 44 2.27 14.83 -4.54
C SER A 44 3.11 14.84 -3.26
N ARG A 45 3.05 15.94 -2.48
CA ARG A 45 3.61 16.01 -1.12
C ARG A 45 2.80 15.19 -0.08
N LEU A 46 2.25 14.05 -0.49
CA LEU A 46 1.43 13.20 0.36
C LEU A 46 2.28 12.53 1.43
N THR A 47 1.88 12.71 2.68
CA THR A 47 2.51 12.02 3.81
C THR A 47 1.82 10.69 4.07
N TRP A 48 2.55 9.73 4.63
CA TRP A 48 1.99 8.46 5.10
C TRP A 48 0.81 8.65 6.06
N ARG A 49 0.85 9.72 6.88
CA ARG A 49 -0.24 10.09 7.79
C ARG A 49 -1.49 10.50 7.03
N SER A 50 -1.36 11.33 6.00
CA SER A 50 -2.50 11.73 5.17
C SER A 50 -3.13 10.53 4.46
N MET A 51 -2.32 9.62 3.92
CA MET A 51 -2.81 8.40 3.28
C MET A 51 -3.52 7.47 4.26
N ALA A 52 -2.92 7.23 5.44
CA ALA A 52 -3.54 6.41 6.49
C ALA A 52 -4.88 6.99 6.97
N SER A 53 -4.96 8.31 7.16
CA SER A 53 -6.22 8.98 7.52
C SER A 53 -7.29 8.81 6.44
N LEU A 54 -6.92 8.86 5.16
CA LEU A 54 -7.87 8.67 4.06
C LEU A 54 -8.35 7.23 3.96
N LEU A 55 -7.43 6.27 4.10
CA LEU A 55 -7.77 4.84 4.18
C LEU A 55 -8.73 4.57 5.34
N ALA A 56 -8.47 5.13 6.53
CA ALA A 56 -9.36 5.00 7.67
C ALA A 56 -10.75 5.59 7.41
N ARG A 57 -10.84 6.74 6.72
CA ARG A 57 -12.11 7.36 6.32
C ARG A 57 -12.86 6.56 5.25
N ALA A 58 -12.13 5.87 4.37
CA ALA A 58 -12.68 4.96 3.37
C ALA A 58 -13.11 3.61 3.98
N GLY A 59 -12.86 3.37 5.28
CA GLY A 59 -13.24 2.14 5.96
C GLY A 59 -12.19 1.04 5.88
N ALA A 60 -10.98 1.32 5.41
CA ALA A 60 -9.89 0.35 5.38
C ALA A 60 -9.48 -0.05 6.81
N ARG A 61 -9.70 -1.32 7.17
CA ARG A 61 -9.39 -1.88 8.48
C ARG A 61 -8.39 -3.04 8.38
N ARG A 62 -7.56 -3.15 9.40
CA ARG A 62 -6.63 -4.25 9.65
C ARG A 62 -7.35 -5.49 10.17
N GLY A 63 -6.68 -6.64 10.11
CA GLY A 63 -7.14 -7.95 10.63
C GLY A 63 -7.86 -7.93 11.97
N ASP A 64 -7.44 -7.05 12.87
CA ASP A 64 -7.95 -6.86 14.23
C ASP A 64 -9.16 -5.88 14.31
N GLY A 65 -9.64 -5.36 13.19
CA GLY A 65 -10.66 -4.30 13.12
C GLY A 65 -10.11 -2.88 13.34
N GLY A 66 -8.83 -2.73 13.65
CA GLY A 66 -8.17 -1.45 13.85
C GLY A 66 -7.95 -0.68 12.54
N PRO A 67 -7.80 0.65 12.59
CA PRO A 67 -7.41 1.42 11.40
C PRO A 67 -5.97 1.09 10.97
N ILE A 68 -5.71 1.17 9.68
CA ILE A 68 -4.33 1.06 9.16
C ILE A 68 -3.55 2.29 9.59
N SER A 69 -2.41 2.07 10.25
CA SER A 69 -1.55 3.16 10.72
C SER A 69 -0.57 3.62 9.65
N ALA A 70 -0.10 4.86 9.77
CA ALA A 70 0.92 5.42 8.87
C ALA A 70 2.22 4.63 8.92
N ASP A 71 2.64 4.19 10.11
CA ASP A 71 3.85 3.37 10.29
C ASP A 71 3.72 2.00 9.65
N GLN A 72 2.54 1.37 9.76
CA GLN A 72 2.28 0.10 9.08
C GLN A 72 2.32 0.27 7.54
N LEU A 73 1.70 1.33 7.02
CA LEU A 73 1.74 1.65 5.59
C LEU A 73 3.17 1.83 5.10
N ARG A 74 3.96 2.63 5.84
CA ARG A 74 5.36 2.91 5.53
C ARG A 74 6.22 1.64 5.60
N ALA A 75 6.07 0.85 6.65
CA ALA A 75 6.85 -0.37 6.86
C ALA A 75 6.54 -1.43 5.79
N GLY A 76 5.25 -1.62 5.47
CA GLY A 76 4.81 -2.53 4.40
C GLY A 76 5.35 -2.09 3.04
N TYR A 77 5.21 -0.81 2.71
CA TYR A 77 5.72 -0.25 1.46
C TYR A 77 7.24 -0.42 1.35
N ALA A 78 7.99 -0.08 2.41
CA ALA A 78 9.44 -0.20 2.41
C ALA A 78 9.94 -1.65 2.31
N ARG A 79 9.14 -2.63 2.75
CA ARG A 79 9.44 -4.06 2.56
C ARG A 79 9.16 -4.49 1.12
N LEU A 80 8.04 -4.06 0.55
CA LEU A 80 7.65 -4.40 -0.81
C LEU A 80 8.57 -3.75 -1.85
N ALA A 81 8.86 -2.46 -1.71
CA ALA A 81 9.79 -1.74 -2.59
C ALA A 81 11.18 -2.40 -2.61
N ARG A 82 11.71 -2.77 -1.44
CA ARG A 82 12.98 -3.53 -1.35
C ARG A 82 12.91 -4.91 -1.99
N ARG A 83 11.75 -5.58 -1.94
CA ARG A 83 11.55 -6.88 -2.58
C ARG A 83 11.47 -6.77 -4.09
N GLU A 84 10.89 -5.70 -4.64
CA GLU A 84 10.92 -5.45 -6.08
C GLU A 84 12.32 -5.13 -6.58
N GLU A 85 13.07 -4.30 -5.84
CA GLU A 85 14.49 -4.03 -6.13
C GLU A 85 15.34 -5.30 -6.09
N ALA A 86 15.11 -6.18 -5.11
CA ALA A 86 15.81 -7.46 -4.99
C ALA A 86 15.32 -8.54 -5.96
N GLY A 87 14.04 -8.50 -6.37
CA GLY A 87 13.45 -9.37 -7.38
C GLY A 87 13.91 -9.01 -8.80
N ALA A 88 14.37 -7.78 -9.01
CA ALA A 88 15.00 -7.34 -10.25
C ALA A 88 16.44 -7.90 -10.44
N SER A 89 17.13 -8.33 -9.37
CA SER A 89 18.24 -9.30 -9.39
C SER A 89 18.77 -9.56 -7.97
N PRO A 90 19.19 -10.80 -7.64
CA PRO A 90 20.60 -11.09 -7.88
C PRO A 90 20.79 -12.40 -8.65
N ALA A 91 21.45 -12.30 -9.79
CA ALA A 91 22.18 -13.41 -10.38
C ALA A 91 22.97 -14.14 -9.28
N PRO A 92 22.98 -15.49 -9.26
CA PRO A 92 23.79 -16.21 -8.30
C PRO A 92 25.25 -15.81 -8.51
N ARG A 93 25.92 -15.39 -7.43
CA ARG A 93 27.37 -15.28 -7.42
C ARG A 93 27.92 -16.70 -7.51
N SER A 94 28.14 -17.18 -8.74
CA SER A 94 29.00 -18.32 -8.99
C SER A 94 30.44 -17.83 -8.82
N SER A 95 31.07 -18.21 -7.72
CA SER A 95 32.51 -18.06 -7.50
C SER A 95 33.27 -19.12 -8.32
N PRO A 96 34.30 -18.76 -9.08
CA PRO A 96 35.42 -19.65 -9.40
C PRO A 96 36.41 -19.73 -8.23
#